data_AF-A0A2P7MVL4-F1
#
_entry.id   AF-A0A2P7MVL4-F1
#
_cell.length_a   1.000
_cell.length_b   1.000
_cell.length_c   1.000
_cell.angle_alpha   90.00
_cell.angle_beta   90.00
_cell.angle_gamma   90.00
#
_symmetry.space_group_name_H-M   'P 1'
#
loop_
_entity.id
_entity.type
_entity.pdbx_description
1 polymer ?
#
loop_
_entity_poly.entity_id
_entity_poly.type
_entity_poly.pdbx_seq_one_letter_code
_entity_poly.pdbx_strand_id
1 'polypeptide(L)'
;MTATKRQALLGLWQQQVQAWAQNGELVSAAVHALGLGKEPLALTALAEALAQGDFSGLPTVELMADDELPGARSHFSESSQTVFLNTSWLAGSDQDAVLHELTLRWGEHLDVLLNTSDTPGDEGSHFAALLSAGLATPPK
;
A
#
# COMPACT_ATOMS: atom_id res chain seq x y z
N MET A 1 6.33 -20.63 10.01
CA MET A 1 6.93 -19.38 10.53
C MET A 1 6.60 -18.18 9.65
N THR A 2 6.71 -18.29 8.33
CA THR A 2 6.38 -17.23 7.36
C THR A 2 4.93 -16.71 7.47
N ALA A 3 3.95 -17.59 7.64
CA ALA A 3 2.54 -17.18 7.82
C ALA A 3 2.32 -16.33 9.09
N THR A 4 2.96 -16.70 10.22
CA THR A 4 2.92 -15.94 11.47
C THR A 4 3.61 -14.59 11.33
N LYS A 5 4.76 -14.55 10.64
CA LYS A 5 5.48 -13.31 10.32
C LYS A 5 4.62 -12.38 9.46
N ARG A 6 3.99 -12.89 8.39
CA ARG A 6 3.05 -12.14 7.55
C ARG A 6 1.94 -11.53 8.40
N GLN A 7 1.28 -12.33 9.24
CA GLN A 7 0.17 -11.84 10.05
C GLN A 7 0.58 -10.71 11.00
N ALA A 8 1.74 -10.84 11.65
CA ALA A 8 2.26 -9.80 12.54
C ALA A 8 2.57 -8.50 11.75
N LEU A 9 3.22 -8.62 10.60
CA LEU A 9 3.58 -7.47 9.76
C LEU A 9 2.36 -6.78 9.14
N LEU A 10 1.31 -7.54 8.78
CA LEU A 10 0.04 -6.95 8.34
C LEU A 10 -0.61 -6.13 9.45
N GLY A 11 -0.57 -6.59 10.70
CA GLY A 11 -1.06 -5.81 11.84
C GLY A 11 -0.31 -4.51 12.05
N LEU A 12 1.03 -4.53 11.93
CA LEU A 12 1.87 -3.33 12.02
C LEU A 12 1.60 -2.36 10.86
N TRP A 13 1.46 -2.91 9.65
CA TRP A 13 1.16 -2.12 8.46
C TRP A 13 -0.21 -1.44 8.57
N GLN A 14 -1.25 -2.16 9.02
CA GLN A 14 -2.58 -1.61 9.27
C GLN A 14 -2.55 -0.47 10.30
N GLN A 15 -1.75 -0.58 11.36
CA GLN A 15 -1.56 0.50 12.33
C GLN A 15 -0.93 1.74 11.67
N GLN A 16 0.05 1.55 10.79
CA GLN A 16 0.70 2.64 10.09
C GLN A 16 -0.25 3.31 9.08
N VAL A 17 -1.00 2.51 8.32
CA VAL A 17 -2.08 2.97 7.43
C VAL A 17 -3.12 3.79 8.20
N GLN A 18 -3.58 3.29 9.35
CA GLN A 18 -4.56 4.01 10.17
C GLN A 18 -4.01 5.36 10.65
N ALA A 19 -2.73 5.41 11.07
CA ALA A 19 -2.10 6.66 11.47
C ALA A 19 -2.03 7.66 10.30
N TRP A 20 -1.61 7.22 9.11
CA TRP A 20 -1.58 8.03 7.89
C TRP A 20 -2.96 8.54 7.46
N ALA A 21 -4.00 7.74 7.69
CA ALA A 21 -5.37 8.16 7.44
C ALA A 21 -5.84 9.22 8.44
N GLN A 22 -5.53 9.03 9.73
CA GLN A 22 -5.95 9.95 10.81
C GLN A 22 -5.26 11.31 10.75
N ASN A 23 -3.99 11.35 10.34
CA ASN A 23 -3.22 12.59 10.27
C ASN A 23 -3.34 13.30 8.90
N GLY A 24 -4.02 12.71 7.92
CA GLY A 24 -4.20 13.25 6.57
C GLY A 24 -3.03 13.03 5.61
N GLU A 25 -1.98 12.31 6.03
CA GLU A 25 -0.82 12.00 5.19
C GLU A 25 -1.20 11.07 4.02
N LEU A 26 -2.13 10.13 4.24
CA LEU A 26 -2.64 9.24 3.19
C LEU A 26 -3.20 10.04 2.02
N VAL A 27 -4.13 10.95 2.30
CA VAL A 27 -4.80 11.75 1.28
C VAL A 27 -3.79 12.61 0.54
N SER A 28 -2.89 13.27 1.28
CA SER A 28 -1.83 14.09 0.70
C SER A 28 -0.92 13.27 -0.21
N ALA A 29 -0.42 12.12 0.25
CA ALA A 29 0.46 11.26 -0.53
C ALA A 29 -0.22 10.72 -1.79
N ALA A 30 -1.47 10.27 -1.69
CA ALA A 30 -2.21 9.72 -2.83
C ALA A 30 -2.52 10.80 -3.89
N VAL A 31 -2.95 12.00 -3.49
CA VAL A 31 -3.22 13.09 -4.45
C VAL A 31 -1.97 13.47 -5.25
N HIS A 32 -0.80 13.51 -4.59
CA HIS A 32 0.45 13.87 -5.25
C HIS A 32 1.04 12.72 -6.07
N ALA A 33 1.09 11.51 -5.51
CA ALA A 33 1.73 10.37 -6.16
C ALA A 33 0.94 9.88 -7.38
N LEU A 34 -0.40 9.87 -7.28
CA LEU A 34 -1.30 9.31 -8.30
C LEU A 34 -1.82 10.37 -9.29
N GLY A 35 -1.28 11.59 -9.25
CA GLY A 35 -1.64 12.65 -10.20
C GLY A 35 -3.12 13.06 -10.24
N LEU A 36 -3.87 12.88 -9.14
CA LEU A 36 -5.34 13.02 -9.10
C LEU A 36 -5.83 14.47 -9.34
N GLY A 37 -4.93 15.45 -9.23
CA GLY A 37 -5.19 16.88 -9.43
C GLY A 37 -5.99 17.54 -8.31
N LYS A 38 -7.00 16.85 -7.77
CA LYS A 38 -7.76 17.20 -6.56
C LYS A 38 -8.11 15.95 -5.79
N GLU A 39 -8.45 16.09 -4.52
CA GLU A 39 -8.94 14.99 -3.69
C GLU A 39 -10.27 14.42 -4.23
N PRO A 40 -10.32 13.15 -4.67
CA PRO A 40 -11.57 12.51 -5.06
C PRO A 40 -12.38 12.08 -3.82
N LEU A 41 -13.71 12.15 -3.90
CA LEU A 41 -14.59 11.69 -2.81
C LEU A 41 -14.34 10.24 -2.39
N ALA A 42 -13.94 9.38 -3.34
CA ALA A 42 -13.60 7.98 -3.06
C ALA A 42 -12.36 7.85 -2.16
N LEU A 43 -11.35 8.72 -2.35
CA LEU A 43 -10.16 8.75 -1.51
C LEU A 43 -10.49 9.27 -0.10
N THR A 44 -11.32 10.32 0.00
CA THR A 44 -11.79 10.84 1.29
C THR A 44 -12.53 9.75 2.07
N ALA A 45 -13.49 9.06 1.44
CA ALA A 45 -14.26 7.99 2.09
C ALA A 45 -13.37 6.81 2.52
N LEU A 46 -12.40 6.43 1.68
CA LEU A 46 -11.42 5.40 2.02
C LEU A 46 -10.58 5.80 3.24
N ALA A 47 -10.06 7.04 3.27
CA ALA A 47 -9.27 7.54 4.38
C ALA A 47 -10.11 7.59 5.69
N GLU A 48 -11.36 8.02 5.64
CA GLU A 48 -12.26 8.02 6.81
C GLU A 48 -12.50 6.61 7.36
N ALA A 49 -12.70 5.61 6.49
CA ALA A 49 -12.85 4.22 6.89
C ALA A 49 -11.58 3.67 7.55
N LEU A 50 -10.42 3.88 6.91
CA LEU A 50 -9.12 3.45 7.43
C LEU A 50 -8.79 4.11 8.77
N ALA A 51 -9.12 5.39 8.95
CA ALA A 51 -8.93 6.10 10.21
C ALA A 51 -9.73 5.48 11.38
N GLN A 52 -10.89 4.89 11.07
CA GLN A 52 -11.75 4.18 12.02
C GLN A 52 -11.33 2.72 12.24
N GLY A 53 -10.30 2.24 11.53
CA GLY A 53 -9.83 0.85 11.60
C GLY A 53 -10.60 -0.11 10.70
N ASP A 54 -11.39 0.39 9.76
CA ASP A 54 -11.96 -0.42 8.69
C ASP A 54 -10.95 -0.56 7.54
N PHE A 55 -10.30 -1.72 7.50
CA PHE A 55 -9.26 -2.05 6.52
C PHE A 55 -9.80 -2.77 5.27
N SER A 56 -11.12 -2.81 5.07
CA SER A 56 -11.75 -3.49 3.92
C SER A 56 -11.37 -2.89 2.56
N GLY A 57 -10.89 -1.64 2.53
CA GLY A 57 -10.40 -0.99 1.32
C GLY A 57 -8.92 -1.28 0.97
N LEU A 58 -8.20 -2.04 1.78
CA LEU A 58 -6.84 -2.48 1.48
C LEU A 58 -6.85 -3.69 0.52
N PRO A 59 -5.82 -3.86 -0.32
CA PRO A 59 -5.72 -5.05 -1.15
C PRO A 59 -5.56 -6.30 -0.27
N THR A 60 -6.04 -7.43 -0.78
CA THR A 60 -5.78 -8.72 -0.13
C THR A 60 -4.27 -9.00 -0.20
N VAL A 61 -3.69 -9.62 0.83
CA VAL A 61 -2.27 -9.98 0.83
C VAL A 61 -2.12 -11.49 0.96
N GLU A 62 -1.58 -12.14 -0.06
CA GLU A 62 -1.36 -13.59 -0.10
C GLU A 62 0.12 -13.93 -0.21
N LEU A 63 0.46 -15.18 0.11
CA LEU A 63 1.80 -15.71 -0.03
C LEU A 63 1.90 -16.49 -1.34
N MET A 64 2.97 -16.27 -2.08
CA MET A 64 3.26 -16.97 -3.32
C MET A 64 4.68 -17.53 -3.30
N ALA A 65 4.88 -18.68 -3.93
CA ALA A 65 6.17 -19.34 -3.95
C ALA A 65 7.15 -18.62 -4.90
N ASP A 66 8.45 -18.80 -4.68
CA ASP A 66 9.48 -18.11 -5.46
C ASP A 66 9.52 -18.55 -6.93
N ASP A 67 9.14 -19.79 -7.21
CA ASP A 67 8.99 -20.30 -8.59
C ASP A 67 7.84 -19.62 -9.35
N GLU A 68 6.83 -19.13 -8.64
CA GLU A 68 5.72 -18.33 -9.19
C GLU A 68 6.04 -16.83 -9.26
N LEU A 69 6.99 -16.34 -8.44
CA LEU A 69 7.50 -14.96 -8.42
C LEU A 69 9.03 -14.89 -8.55
N PRO A 70 9.63 -15.40 -9.64
CA PRO A 70 11.08 -15.62 -9.71
C PRO A 70 11.85 -14.30 -9.64
N GLY A 71 12.56 -14.10 -8.53
CA GLY A 71 13.37 -12.91 -8.26
C GLY A 71 12.58 -11.67 -7.85
N ALA A 72 11.25 -11.74 -7.76
CA ALA A 72 10.39 -10.64 -7.34
C ALA A 72 10.13 -10.70 -5.82
N ARG A 73 10.05 -9.52 -5.18
CA ARG A 73 9.69 -9.40 -3.76
C ARG A 73 8.19 -9.59 -3.55
N SER A 74 7.43 -9.01 -4.46
CA SER A 74 5.97 -9.10 -4.51
C SER A 74 5.45 -8.76 -5.91
N HIS A 75 4.16 -8.99 -6.11
CA HIS A 75 3.42 -8.60 -7.30
C HIS A 75 2.00 -8.16 -6.90
N PHE A 76 1.50 -7.07 -7.48
CA PHE A 76 0.10 -6.69 -7.38
C PHE A 76 -0.67 -7.17 -8.61
N SER A 77 -1.76 -7.89 -8.39
CA SER A 77 -2.67 -8.36 -9.42
C SER A 77 -3.93 -7.50 -9.40
N GLU A 78 -4.10 -6.65 -10.41
CA GLU A 78 -5.28 -5.79 -10.55
C GLU A 78 -6.58 -6.60 -10.66
N SER A 79 -6.55 -7.70 -11.42
CA SER A 79 -7.73 -8.54 -11.67
C SER A 79 -8.28 -9.20 -10.42
N SER A 80 -7.44 -9.42 -9.41
CA SER A 80 -7.82 -10.02 -8.13
C SER A 80 -7.70 -9.05 -6.94
N GLN A 81 -7.27 -7.81 -7.17
CA GLN A 81 -6.94 -6.82 -6.15
C GLN A 81 -6.09 -7.41 -5.00
N THR A 82 -5.09 -8.21 -5.39
CA THR A 82 -4.28 -9.00 -4.45
C THR A 82 -2.80 -8.71 -4.62
N VAL A 83 -2.14 -8.47 -3.49
CA VAL A 83 -0.69 -8.43 -3.37
C VAL A 83 -0.19 -9.84 -3.03
N PHE A 84 0.58 -10.42 -3.94
CA PHE A 84 1.29 -11.67 -3.71
C PHE A 84 2.69 -11.36 -3.20
N LEU A 85 2.99 -11.73 -1.95
CA LEU A 85 4.32 -11.63 -1.35
C LEU A 85 5.10 -12.92 -1.58
N ASN A 86 6.34 -12.79 -2.08
CA ASN A 86 7.24 -13.91 -2.24
C ASN A 86 7.64 -14.48 -0.86
N THR A 87 7.36 -15.77 -0.65
CA THR A 87 7.60 -16.47 0.61
C THR A 87 9.08 -16.54 1.01
N SER A 88 9.98 -16.74 0.05
CA SER A 88 11.44 -16.81 0.26
C SER A 88 11.99 -15.44 0.63
N TRP A 89 11.56 -14.39 -0.09
CA TRP A 89 11.90 -13.01 0.24
C TRP A 89 11.40 -12.65 1.63
N LEU A 90 10.12 -12.88 1.93
CA LEU A 90 9.52 -12.56 3.24
C LEU A 90 10.25 -13.26 4.39
N ALA A 91 10.76 -14.48 4.19
CA ALA A 91 11.52 -15.18 5.23
C ALA A 91 12.82 -14.42 5.61
N GLY A 92 13.52 -13.87 4.61
CA GLY A 92 14.81 -13.19 4.79
C GLY A 92 14.73 -11.68 5.06
N SER A 93 13.62 -11.02 4.74
CA SER A 93 13.47 -9.56 4.88
C SER A 93 13.33 -9.09 6.33
N ASP A 94 13.79 -7.88 6.61
CA ASP A 94 13.46 -7.19 7.86
C ASP A 94 12.03 -6.61 7.82
N GLN A 95 11.60 -6.03 8.94
CA GLN A 95 10.27 -5.45 9.08
C GLN A 95 10.07 -4.28 8.12
N ASP A 96 11.00 -3.33 8.08
CA ASP A 96 10.86 -2.09 7.33
C ASP A 96 10.79 -2.35 5.83
N ALA A 97 11.56 -3.29 5.30
CA ALA A 97 11.49 -3.73 3.91
C ALA A 97 10.10 -4.29 3.55
N VAL A 98 9.46 -5.03 4.46
CA VAL A 98 8.13 -5.59 4.22
C VAL A 98 7.05 -4.52 4.29
N LEU A 99 7.11 -3.61 5.27
CA LEU A 99 6.16 -2.49 5.37
C LEU A 99 6.26 -1.56 4.16
N HIS A 100 7.48 -1.30 3.69
CA HIS A 100 7.71 -0.51 2.49
C HIS A 100 7.13 -1.18 1.24
N GLU A 101 7.39 -2.48 1.03
CA GLU A 101 6.88 -3.22 -0.13
C GLU A 101 5.34 -3.28 -0.12
N LEU A 102 4.71 -3.49 1.04
CA LEU A 102 3.24 -3.45 1.18
C LEU A 102 2.68 -2.06 0.82
N THR A 103 3.34 -1.00 1.26
CA THR A 103 2.92 0.38 0.99
C THR A 103 3.09 0.73 -0.49
N LEU A 104 4.16 0.25 -1.13
CA LEU A 104 4.37 0.41 -2.58
C LEU A 104 3.22 -0.22 -3.36
N ARG A 105 2.90 -1.49 -3.07
CA ARG A 105 1.82 -2.21 -3.76
C ARG A 105 0.44 -1.64 -3.47
N TRP A 106 0.26 -1.06 -2.28
CA TRP A 106 -0.97 -0.35 -2.00
C TRP A 106 -1.11 0.93 -2.82
N GLY A 107 -0.01 1.64 -3.11
CA GLY A 107 -0.05 2.76 -4.05
C GLY A 107 -0.49 2.34 -5.45
N GLU A 108 -0.01 1.21 -5.97
CA GLU A 108 -0.48 0.63 -7.25
C GLU A 108 -1.98 0.28 -7.19
N HIS A 109 -2.44 -0.32 -6.09
CA HIS A 109 -3.85 -0.61 -5.86
C HIS A 109 -4.72 0.65 -5.84
N LEU A 110 -4.26 1.71 -5.16
CA LEU A 110 -4.96 2.99 -5.12
C LEU A 110 -5.03 3.63 -6.51
N ASP A 111 -3.98 3.50 -7.33
CA ASP A 111 -4.01 4.03 -8.69
C ASP A 111 -5.12 3.39 -9.52
N VAL A 112 -5.21 2.05 -9.47
CA VAL A 112 -6.27 1.27 -10.14
C VAL A 112 -7.66 1.63 -9.63
N LEU A 113 -7.81 1.96 -8.35
CA LEU A 113 -9.10 2.34 -7.77
C LEU A 113 -9.54 3.76 -8.12
N LEU A 114 -8.59 4.70 -8.24
CA LEU A 114 -8.87 6.13 -8.26
C LEU A 114 -8.70 6.75 -9.65
N ASN A 115 -7.91 6.14 -10.53
CA ASN A 115 -7.71 6.58 -11.90
C ASN A 115 -8.46 5.70 -12.91
N THR A 116 -8.91 6.32 -14.01
CA THR A 116 -9.62 5.63 -15.11
C THR A 116 -8.67 4.94 -16.10
N SER A 117 -7.39 5.26 -16.01
CA SER A 117 -6.28 4.68 -16.77
C SER A 117 -5.09 4.68 -15.84
N ASP A 118 -4.30 3.62 -15.89
CA ASP A 118 -3.01 3.55 -15.22
C ASP A 118 -2.19 4.81 -15.49
N THR A 119 -1.65 5.39 -14.44
CA THR A 119 -0.82 6.58 -14.56
C THR A 119 0.59 6.18 -15.03
N PRO A 120 1.25 6.96 -15.90
CA PRO A 120 2.56 6.56 -16.42
C PRO A 120 3.66 6.76 -15.37
N GLY A 121 4.15 5.69 -14.75
CA GLY A 121 5.29 5.80 -13.86
C GLY A 121 5.48 4.66 -12.86
N ASP A 122 6.07 5.03 -11.71
CA ASP A 122 6.27 4.20 -10.53
C ASP A 122 5.48 4.80 -9.35
N GLU A 123 4.18 5.07 -9.55
CA GLU A 123 3.33 5.81 -8.63
C GLU A 123 3.26 5.16 -7.25
N GLY A 124 3.25 3.83 -7.19
CA GLY A 124 3.39 3.08 -5.95
C GLY A 124 4.68 3.39 -5.20
N SER A 125 5.81 3.46 -5.92
CA SER A 125 7.11 3.81 -5.32
C SER A 125 7.14 5.26 -4.82
N HIS A 126 6.56 6.19 -5.60
CA HIS A 126 6.46 7.59 -5.20
C HIS A 126 5.56 7.76 -3.97
N PHE A 127 4.41 7.10 -3.95
CA PHE A 127 3.49 7.05 -2.82
C PHE A 127 4.18 6.53 -1.55
N ALA A 128 4.86 5.39 -1.64
CA ALA A 128 5.60 4.82 -0.51
C ALA A 128 6.71 5.74 -0.02
N ALA A 129 7.41 6.43 -0.92
CA ALA A 129 8.45 7.40 -0.57
C ALA A 129 7.90 8.61 0.18
N LEU A 130 6.76 9.17 -0.24
CA LEU A 130 6.12 10.31 0.42
C LEU A 130 5.75 10.00 1.88
N LEU A 131 5.18 8.81 2.11
CA LEU A 131 4.77 8.36 3.43
C LEU A 131 5.97 7.97 4.32
N SER A 132 6.95 7.27 3.76
CA SER A 132 8.13 6.83 4.52
C SER A 132 9.06 7.98 4.91
N ALA A 133 9.12 9.04 4.10
CA ALA A 133 9.95 10.21 4.36
C ALA A 133 9.27 11.26 5.27
N GLY A 134 8.01 11.06 5.66
CA GLY A 134 7.21 12.06 6.38
C GLY A 134 7.04 13.36 5.57
N LEU A 135 7.10 13.25 4.24
CA LEU A 135 6.99 14.38 3.32
C LEU A 135 5.53 14.60 2.87
N ALA A 136 4.64 13.65 3.17
CA ALA A 136 3.21 13.88 3.14
C ALA A 136 2.88 14.97 4.17
N THR A 137 2.44 16.14 3.70
CA THR A 137 2.01 17.22 4.58
C THR A 137 0.49 17.26 4.57
N PRO A 138 -0.20 17.24 5.72
CA PRO A 138 -1.64 17.33 5.76
C PRO A 138 -2.09 18.67 5.13
N PRO A 139 -3.21 18.71 4.39
CA PRO A 139 -3.79 19.99 4.00
C PRO A 139 -4.09 20.82 5.26
N LYS A 140 -3.69 22.10 5.23
CA LYS A 140 -3.94 23.06 6.31
C LYS A 140 -5.42 23.38 6.47
#